data_AF-A0A812VK51-F1
#
_entry.id   AF-A0A812VK51-F1
#
_cell.length_a   1.000
_cell.length_b   1.000
_cell.length_c   1.000
_cell.angle_alpha   90.00
_cell.angle_beta   90.00
_cell.angle_gamma   90.00
#
_symmetry.space_group_name_H-M   'P 1'
#
loop_
_entity.id
_entity.type
_entity.pdbx_description
1 polymer ?
#
loop_
_entity_poly.entity_id
_entity_poly.type
_entity_poly.pdbx_seq_one_letter_code
_entity_poly.pdbx_strand_id
1 'polypeptide(L)'
;MAHADVDSSAHSVDMVEEVQESLPTLLTHGGPLTAATIGKTESAPIQEFMVTEVQKELFADIKQSRFYSQLHCGASMAEKAMELRRRHFQQVGAQVGIDSEGWPTVLPKAMRQPGSDSLLSSKDSMIEIEQFQRSSVFFCGLLGGMLQNVYDAGICCSALFTFASACCTADRADEELLRSATLDDLFFNEVFNKHFGATLLRGPNPQEDTFDVEDAVVCDLQESLSFEVQKGQLYHPCRVFLRQDKRFGLLAEAIVISPAGPLEPEHPEPRVFRKGTSGADEWLWAKRIAVAGAVQRHQYQQHIVNGHMVMETFVALAYRHLSPDHYVFKLLEPVSGDIAFVNQTWGGDLLYGHGGSRYDTCVRCLTPQSIFSNDGLRAQIMWSKEAFEPTSWFWFDRDGYMNGGCGVKESTVFAFRDAIRLIFNATLKWASSVIDVCWQEADEALESWWQALWWKQMEPAKRDLSRDNLAHLMATCIVQATFVHDRAHESWLPDNHSRLLWGLSDRAGDSKDPRAYFPTAARQTSYRLGLMALNSRYSNLESPLLSYRKVFQEERLQQALKLFEDSLARIILVTPYLKSIGSMSH
;
A
#
# COMPACT_ATOMS: atom_id res chain seq x y z
N MET A 1 -59.07 -38.23 13.63
CA MET A 1 -58.30 -39.47 13.35
C MET A 1 -56.89 -39.02 13.00
N ALA A 2 -55.82 -39.21 13.75
CA ALA A 2 -55.56 -39.79 15.06
C ALA A 2 -54.38 -39.01 15.72
N HIS A 3 -54.36 -38.98 17.05
CA HIS A 3 -53.34 -38.39 17.92
C HIS A 3 -52.12 -39.30 18.12
N ALA A 4 -50.95 -38.70 18.42
CA ALA A 4 -49.91 -39.11 19.39
C ALA A 4 -48.78 -38.06 19.29
N ASP A 5 -48.51 -37.16 20.24
CA ASP A 5 -47.91 -37.31 21.58
C ASP A 5 -46.72 -38.30 21.65
N VAL A 6 -45.54 -37.80 22.04
CA VAL A 6 -44.84 -38.13 23.30
C VAL A 6 -43.42 -37.52 23.37
N ASP A 7 -43.22 -36.83 24.50
CA ASP A 7 -42.04 -36.62 25.36
C ASP A 7 -40.79 -35.79 25.02
N SER A 8 -40.62 -34.83 25.94
CA SER A 8 -39.42 -34.19 26.46
C SER A 8 -38.44 -35.15 27.13
N SER A 9 -37.15 -34.95 26.91
CA SER A 9 -36.14 -35.20 27.94
C SER A 9 -35.02 -34.18 27.86
N ALA A 10 -34.89 -33.41 28.93
CA ALA A 10 -33.78 -32.52 29.20
C ALA A 10 -32.48 -33.33 29.43
N HIS A 11 -31.41 -32.94 28.75
CA HIS A 11 -30.04 -33.25 29.17
C HIS A 11 -29.23 -31.96 29.20
N SER A 12 -29.02 -31.47 30.42
CA SER A 12 -27.93 -30.59 30.80
C SER A 12 -26.62 -31.34 30.60
N VAL A 13 -25.73 -30.80 29.76
CA VAL A 13 -24.33 -31.22 29.71
C VAL A 13 -23.50 -29.97 29.91
N ASP A 14 -23.02 -29.81 31.14
CA ASP A 14 -21.83 -29.03 31.45
C ASP A 14 -20.64 -29.69 30.76
N MET A 15 -20.00 -28.99 29.83
CA MET A 15 -18.67 -29.30 29.32
C MET A 15 -17.91 -27.98 29.19
N VAL A 16 -17.30 -27.56 30.32
CA VAL A 16 -16.10 -26.74 30.29
C VAL A 16 -14.96 -27.70 29.96
N GLU A 17 -14.59 -27.78 28.68
CA GLU A 17 -13.32 -28.39 28.28
C GLU A 17 -12.39 -27.29 27.74
N GLU A 18 -11.31 -27.14 28.49
CA GLU A 18 -10.17 -26.27 28.29
C GLU A 18 -9.36 -26.81 27.10
N VAL A 19 -9.51 -26.19 25.93
CA VAL A 19 -8.72 -26.52 24.73
C VAL A 19 -7.34 -25.89 24.86
N GLN A 20 -6.40 -26.62 25.47
CA GLN A 20 -4.97 -26.41 25.28
C GLN A 20 -4.55 -27.01 23.93
N GLU A 21 -4.51 -26.18 22.89
CA GLU A 21 -3.86 -26.55 21.62
C GLU A 21 -2.34 -26.54 21.78
N SER A 22 -1.76 -27.74 21.82
CA SER A 22 -0.33 -28.00 21.72
C SER A 22 0.17 -27.76 20.31
N LEU A 23 1.11 -26.81 20.14
CA LEU A 23 1.91 -26.60 18.93
C LEU A 23 2.70 -27.87 18.54
N PRO A 24 2.75 -28.28 17.26
CA PRO A 24 3.60 -29.37 16.81
C PRO A 24 5.08 -28.97 16.88
N THR A 25 5.85 -29.75 17.65
CA THR A 25 7.31 -29.65 17.73
C THR A 25 7.91 -30.22 16.45
N LEU A 26 8.26 -29.35 15.48
CA LEU A 26 8.95 -29.72 14.25
C LEU A 26 10.39 -29.18 14.24
N LEU A 27 11.22 -29.68 15.16
CA LEU A 27 12.68 -29.52 15.08
C LEU A 27 13.35 -30.72 15.74
N THR A 28 13.72 -31.74 14.97
CA THR A 28 14.89 -32.60 15.26
C THR A 28 15.16 -33.48 14.04
N HIS A 29 16.14 -33.10 13.21
CA HIS A 29 17.10 -33.99 12.56
C HIS A 29 18.03 -33.16 11.67
N GLY A 30 19.11 -32.66 12.26
CA GLY A 30 20.26 -32.10 11.56
C GLY A 30 21.50 -32.38 12.39
N GLY A 31 22.23 -33.44 12.05
CA GLY A 31 23.51 -33.77 12.68
C GLY A 31 24.59 -32.71 12.37
N PRO A 32 25.69 -32.69 13.14
CA PRO A 32 26.70 -31.64 13.02
C PRO A 32 27.49 -31.81 11.73
N LEU A 33 27.34 -30.86 10.79
CA LEU A 33 28.24 -30.71 9.65
C LEU A 33 29.53 -30.05 10.14
N THR A 34 30.62 -30.82 10.03
CA THR A 34 31.99 -30.42 10.34
C THR A 34 32.43 -29.24 9.50
N ALA A 35 32.90 -28.19 10.16
CA ALA A 35 33.55 -27.03 9.55
C ALA A 35 34.91 -27.43 8.97
N ALA A 36 34.96 -27.75 7.68
CA ALA A 36 36.20 -27.76 6.92
C ALA A 36 35.94 -27.41 5.46
N THR A 37 36.66 -26.39 4.97
CA THR A 37 36.82 -26.00 3.56
C THR A 37 35.72 -25.14 2.92
N ILE A 38 35.54 -23.92 3.45
CA ILE A 38 35.07 -22.79 2.62
C ILE A 38 36.32 -22.03 2.19
N GLY A 39 36.65 -22.11 0.90
CA GLY A 39 37.70 -21.30 0.29
C GLY A 39 37.38 -19.83 0.43
N LYS A 40 38.38 -19.03 0.83
CA LYS A 40 38.29 -17.57 0.83
C LYS A 40 38.04 -17.09 -0.60
N THR A 41 36.81 -16.78 -0.94
CA THR A 41 36.50 -15.86 -2.03
C THR A 41 36.91 -14.48 -1.55
N GLU A 42 38.02 -13.96 -2.07
CA GLU A 42 38.41 -12.56 -1.92
C GLU A 42 37.27 -11.70 -2.45
N SER A 43 36.58 -11.00 -1.54
CA SER A 43 35.67 -9.92 -1.91
C SER A 43 36.49 -8.88 -2.67
N ALA A 44 36.04 -8.51 -3.88
CA ALA A 44 36.59 -7.37 -4.60
C ALA A 44 36.68 -6.15 -3.64
N PRO A 45 37.76 -5.35 -3.69
CA PRO A 45 37.92 -4.22 -2.80
C PRO A 45 36.73 -3.28 -3.01
N ILE A 46 35.94 -3.08 -1.96
CA ILE A 46 34.96 -1.99 -1.88
C ILE A 46 35.79 -0.72 -2.06
N GLN A 47 35.63 -0.04 -3.19
CA GLN A 47 36.19 1.30 -3.36
C GLN A 47 35.57 2.18 -2.28
N GLU A 48 36.33 2.49 -1.24
CA GLU A 48 36.01 3.58 -0.32
C GLU A 48 35.96 4.85 -1.16
N PHE A 49 34.77 5.27 -1.57
CA PHE A 49 34.57 6.58 -2.15
C PHE A 49 34.87 7.60 -1.04
N MET A 50 36.02 8.26 -1.14
CA MET A 50 36.41 9.31 -0.20
C MET A 50 35.39 10.44 -0.25
N VAL A 51 34.57 10.54 0.80
CA VAL A 51 33.71 11.70 1.07
C VAL A 51 34.63 12.90 1.28
N THR A 52 34.50 13.93 0.43
CA THR A 52 35.33 15.13 0.48
C THR A 52 35.02 15.95 1.74
N GLU A 53 35.99 16.75 2.21
CA GLU A 53 35.77 17.61 3.38
C GLU A 53 34.60 18.59 3.17
N VAL A 54 34.42 19.09 1.93
CA VAL A 54 33.27 19.94 1.55
C VAL A 54 31.93 19.23 1.75
N GLN A 55 31.86 17.92 1.49
CA GLN A 55 30.65 17.14 1.72
C GLN A 55 30.41 16.89 3.20
N LYS A 56 31.46 16.67 3.99
CA LYS A 56 31.36 16.55 5.45
C LYS A 56 30.86 17.86 6.08
N GLU A 57 31.36 19.00 5.60
CA GLU A 57 30.91 20.33 5.99
C GLU A 57 29.43 20.55 5.62
N LEU A 58 29.01 20.22 4.39
CA LEU A 58 27.60 20.31 3.99
C LEU A 58 26.68 19.45 4.87
N PHE A 59 27.10 18.23 5.22
CA PHE A 59 26.34 17.38 6.14
C PHE A 59 26.31 17.93 7.57
N ALA A 60 27.40 18.52 8.04
CA ALA A 60 27.45 19.19 9.34
C ALA A 60 26.53 20.42 9.36
N ASP A 61 26.51 21.21 8.29
CA ASP A 61 25.64 22.38 8.13
C ASP A 61 24.16 21.98 8.05
N ILE A 62 23.83 20.88 7.35
CA ILE A 62 22.47 20.34 7.36
C ILE A 62 22.08 19.92 8.78
N LYS A 63 22.94 19.19 9.50
CA LYS A 63 22.68 18.76 10.90
C LYS A 63 22.57 19.93 11.88
N GLN A 64 23.30 21.02 11.65
CA GLN A 64 23.27 22.22 12.48
C GLN A 64 22.20 23.24 12.04
N SER A 65 21.59 23.03 10.87
CA SER A 65 20.56 23.92 10.35
C SER A 65 19.36 23.99 11.30
N ARG A 66 18.74 25.17 11.36
CA ARG A 66 17.48 25.39 12.10
C ARG A 66 16.40 24.37 11.68
N PHE A 67 16.46 23.91 10.43
CA PHE A 67 15.63 22.87 9.85
C PHE A 67 15.82 21.49 10.50
N TYR A 68 17.06 21.04 10.71
CA TYR A 68 17.35 19.78 11.40
C TYR A 68 17.11 19.87 12.91
N SER A 69 17.34 21.04 13.51
CA SER A 69 16.94 21.28 14.91
C SER A 69 15.41 21.24 15.12
N GLN A 70 14.62 21.61 14.10
CA GLN A 70 13.15 21.52 14.12
C GLN A 70 12.63 20.09 13.99
N LEU A 71 13.35 19.22 13.28
CA LEU A 71 13.14 17.76 13.27
C LEU A 71 13.39 17.12 14.64
N HIS A 72 14.21 17.75 15.48
CA HIS A 72 14.61 17.26 16.80
C HIS A 72 14.08 18.09 17.99
N CYS A 73 13.09 18.97 17.76
CA CYS A 73 12.41 19.68 18.85
C CYS A 73 11.63 18.68 19.70
N GLY A 74 11.72 18.77 21.03
CA GLY A 74 11.27 17.76 22.00
C GLY A 74 9.76 17.45 22.11
N ALA A 75 8.94 17.86 21.14
CA ALA A 75 7.62 17.26 20.90
C ALA A 75 7.76 16.45 19.61
N SER A 76 7.41 15.17 19.61
CA SER A 76 7.49 14.36 18.38
C SER A 76 6.71 15.10 17.26
N MET A 77 7.16 15.05 16.01
CA MET A 77 6.40 15.69 14.91
C MET A 77 4.93 15.24 14.89
N ALA A 78 4.68 14.00 15.33
CA ALA A 78 3.35 13.45 15.52
C ALA A 78 2.57 14.08 16.69
N GLU A 79 3.20 14.39 17.82
CA GLU A 79 2.58 15.15 18.92
C GLU A 79 2.14 16.53 18.44
N LYS A 80 2.99 17.23 17.68
CA LYS A 80 2.62 18.52 17.11
C LYS A 80 1.51 18.38 16.07
N ALA A 81 1.57 17.37 15.20
CA ALA A 81 0.52 17.10 14.23
C ALA A 81 -0.82 16.81 14.93
N MET A 82 -0.82 15.99 15.98
CA MET A 82 -2.00 15.70 16.81
C MET A 82 -2.54 16.94 17.52
N GLU A 83 -1.67 17.76 18.12
CA GLU A 83 -2.04 19.04 18.73
C GLU A 83 -2.76 19.95 17.71
N LEU A 84 -2.19 20.08 16.51
CA LEU A 84 -2.75 20.88 15.43
C LEU A 84 -4.06 20.30 14.90
N ARG A 85 -4.17 18.98 14.74
CA ARG A 85 -5.42 18.30 14.33
C ARG A 85 -6.54 18.59 15.30
N ARG A 86 -6.26 18.50 16.61
CA ARG A 86 -7.23 18.77 17.67
C ARG A 86 -7.61 20.25 17.71
N ARG A 87 -6.64 21.16 17.59
CA ARG A 87 -6.89 22.62 17.51
C ARG A 87 -7.80 22.98 16.34
N HIS A 88 -7.57 22.37 15.18
CA HIS A 88 -8.31 22.64 13.96
C HIS A 88 -9.47 21.69 13.71
N PHE A 89 -9.80 20.80 14.65
CA PHE A 89 -10.76 19.71 14.45
C PHE A 89 -12.11 20.20 13.92
N GLN A 90 -12.70 21.20 14.59
CA GLN A 90 -14.00 21.76 14.19
C GLN A 90 -13.94 22.45 12.82
N GLN A 91 -12.80 23.10 12.52
CA GLN A 91 -12.59 23.72 11.23
C GLN A 91 -12.53 22.65 10.14
N VAL A 92 -11.74 21.59 10.33
CA VAL A 92 -11.64 20.46 9.39
C VAL A 92 -13.01 19.80 9.20
N GLY A 93 -13.75 19.51 10.28
CA GLY A 93 -15.09 18.92 10.22
C GLY A 93 -16.10 19.77 9.44
N ALA A 94 -16.04 21.10 9.59
CA ALA A 94 -16.88 22.03 8.83
C ALA A 94 -16.57 22.03 7.32
N GLN A 95 -15.38 21.57 6.93
CA GLN A 95 -14.92 21.47 5.54
C GLN A 95 -15.16 20.11 4.89
N VAL A 96 -15.75 19.17 5.62
CA VAL A 96 -16.09 17.85 5.08
C VAL A 96 -17.29 18.00 4.15
N GLY A 97 -17.05 17.76 2.87
CA GLY A 97 -18.05 17.82 1.81
C GLY A 97 -18.11 16.53 1.01
N ILE A 98 -18.64 16.63 -0.20
CA ILE A 98 -18.70 15.54 -1.17
C ILE A 98 -17.96 16.01 -2.41
N ASP A 99 -17.06 15.17 -2.96
CA ASP A 99 -16.38 15.47 -4.22
C ASP A 99 -17.26 15.22 -5.46
N SER A 100 -16.69 15.42 -6.65
CA SER A 100 -17.40 15.23 -7.92
C SER A 100 -17.85 13.79 -8.17
N GLU A 101 -17.31 12.81 -7.43
CA GLU A 101 -17.61 11.38 -7.58
C GLU A 101 -18.58 10.87 -6.52
N GLY A 102 -19.03 11.75 -5.61
CA GLY A 102 -19.94 11.40 -4.53
C GLY A 102 -19.25 10.89 -3.26
N TRP A 103 -17.93 11.02 -3.15
CA TRP A 103 -17.18 10.55 -1.97
C TRP A 103 -17.09 11.66 -0.92
N PRO A 104 -17.39 11.37 0.35
CA PRO A 104 -17.09 12.30 1.43
C PRO A 104 -15.57 12.50 1.59
N THR A 105 -15.13 13.75 1.65
CA THR A 105 -13.71 14.15 1.72
C THR A 105 -13.57 15.52 2.40
N VAL A 106 -12.36 15.86 2.85
CA VAL A 106 -12.03 17.22 3.30
C VAL A 106 -11.77 18.10 2.08
N LEU A 107 -12.62 19.09 1.83
CA LEU A 107 -12.57 19.87 0.60
C LEU A 107 -11.31 20.77 0.51
N PRO A 108 -10.58 20.79 -0.62
CA PRO A 108 -9.34 21.55 -0.76
C PRO A 108 -9.52 23.08 -0.67
N LYS A 109 -10.60 23.63 -1.21
CA LYS A 109 -10.88 25.09 -1.21
C LYS A 109 -11.14 25.66 0.18
N ALA A 110 -11.31 24.77 1.14
CA ALA A 110 -11.91 25.04 2.41
C ALA A 110 -10.85 25.07 3.54
N MET A 111 -9.65 24.53 3.26
CA MET A 111 -8.43 24.77 4.05
C MET A 111 -7.63 26.00 3.58
N ARG A 112 -8.08 26.63 2.48
CA ARG A 112 -7.52 27.89 1.95
C ARG A 112 -8.38 29.07 2.40
N GLN A 113 -7.74 30.20 2.70
CA GLN A 113 -8.47 31.43 2.99
C GLN A 113 -9.34 31.85 1.78
N PRO A 114 -10.58 32.32 2.01
CA PRO A 114 -11.45 32.81 0.97
C PRO A 114 -10.75 33.88 0.10
N GLY A 115 -10.76 33.70 -1.23
CA GLY A 115 -10.16 34.63 -2.20
C GLY A 115 -8.77 34.26 -2.74
N SER A 116 -8.22 33.10 -2.37
CA SER A 116 -6.96 32.58 -2.91
C SER A 116 -7.18 31.50 -3.99
N ASP A 117 -7.53 31.92 -5.21
CA ASP A 117 -7.76 31.00 -6.35
C ASP A 117 -6.47 30.43 -6.97
N SER A 118 -5.31 30.88 -6.50
CA SER A 118 -4.02 30.38 -6.96
C SER A 118 -3.59 29.16 -6.16
N LEU A 119 -3.27 28.06 -6.84
CA LEU A 119 -2.47 26.94 -6.30
C LEU A 119 -1.10 27.38 -5.72
N LEU A 120 -0.69 28.63 -5.99
CA LEU A 120 0.51 29.29 -5.49
C LEU A 120 0.20 30.30 -4.38
N SER A 121 -0.94 30.17 -3.70
CA SER A 121 -1.30 31.08 -2.62
C SER A 121 -0.19 31.14 -1.57
N SER A 122 0.12 32.34 -1.08
CA SER A 122 1.18 32.52 -0.09
C SER A 122 0.89 31.64 1.13
N LYS A 123 1.94 31.23 1.87
CA LYS A 123 1.81 30.45 3.11
C LYS A 123 0.67 30.95 4.01
N ASP A 124 0.43 32.26 4.00
CA ASP A 124 -0.57 32.99 4.76
C ASP A 124 -2.03 32.56 4.51
N SER A 125 -2.30 31.88 3.39
CA SER A 125 -3.63 31.40 3.03
C SER A 125 -3.98 30.01 3.58
N MET A 126 -3.02 29.25 4.08
CA MET A 126 -3.23 27.87 4.56
C MET A 126 -3.45 27.86 6.08
N ILE A 127 -4.26 26.93 6.59
CA ILE A 127 -4.36 26.69 8.04
C ILE A 127 -3.06 26.09 8.60
N GLU A 128 -2.79 26.30 9.89
CA GLU A 128 -1.51 25.97 10.55
C GLU A 128 -1.12 24.49 10.35
N ILE A 129 -2.09 23.58 10.43
CA ILE A 129 -1.86 22.15 10.22
C ILE A 129 -1.40 21.82 8.78
N GLU A 130 -1.99 22.45 7.77
CA GLU A 130 -1.57 22.24 6.38
C GLU A 130 -0.17 22.84 6.15
N GLN A 131 0.10 24.02 6.72
CA GLN A 131 1.44 24.61 6.68
C GLN A 131 2.48 23.71 7.33
N PHE A 132 2.16 23.11 8.47
CA PHE A 132 3.02 22.18 9.20
C PHE A 132 3.28 20.91 8.37
N GLN A 133 2.23 20.25 7.85
CA GLN A 133 2.36 19.07 7.00
C GLN A 133 3.22 19.36 5.74
N ARG A 134 2.94 20.47 5.03
CA ARG A 134 3.72 20.87 3.84
C ARG A 134 5.16 21.33 4.16
N SER A 135 5.43 21.86 5.34
CA SER A 135 6.78 22.36 5.68
C SER A 135 7.64 21.30 6.36
N SER A 136 7.04 20.44 7.18
CA SER A 136 7.74 19.48 8.03
C SER A 136 7.72 18.08 7.44
N VAL A 137 6.60 17.59 6.92
CA VAL A 137 6.53 16.23 6.35
C VAL A 137 7.13 16.20 4.94
N PHE A 138 6.77 17.15 4.09
CA PHE A 138 7.29 17.21 2.72
C PHE A 138 8.78 17.53 2.66
N PHE A 139 9.25 18.60 3.30
CA PHE A 139 10.67 18.97 3.15
C PHE A 139 11.59 18.10 4.00
N CYS A 140 11.25 17.84 5.27
CA CYS A 140 12.17 17.13 6.15
C CYS A 140 12.18 15.62 5.91
N GLY A 141 11.02 15.02 5.65
CA GLY A 141 10.90 13.59 5.38
C GLY A 141 11.50 13.22 4.01
N LEU A 142 11.14 13.96 2.97
CA LEU A 142 11.55 13.65 1.59
C LEU A 142 13.03 13.97 1.34
N LEU A 143 13.49 15.19 1.66
CA LEU A 143 14.89 15.57 1.44
C LEU A 143 15.81 14.83 2.41
N GLY A 144 15.38 14.68 3.68
CA GLY A 144 16.12 13.91 4.67
C GLY A 144 16.21 12.42 4.31
N GLY A 145 15.09 11.81 3.92
CA GLY A 145 15.03 10.42 3.46
C GLY A 145 15.84 10.19 2.18
N MET A 146 15.74 11.09 1.20
CA MET A 146 16.56 11.03 -0.01
C MET A 146 18.05 11.12 0.33
N LEU A 147 18.48 12.12 1.12
CA LEU A 147 19.88 12.28 1.49
C LEU A 147 20.42 11.10 2.30
N GLN A 148 19.60 10.53 3.19
CA GLN A 148 19.99 9.37 4.00
C GLN A 148 20.05 8.08 3.18
N ASN A 149 19.07 7.82 2.32
CA ASN A 149 19.09 6.65 1.44
C ASN A 149 20.25 6.71 0.45
N VAL A 150 20.60 7.91 -0.01
CA VAL A 150 21.78 8.19 -0.83
C VAL A 150 23.06 7.89 -0.06
N TYR A 151 23.14 8.34 1.19
CA TYR A 151 24.24 8.02 2.10
C TYR A 151 24.37 6.52 2.37
N ASP A 152 23.27 5.83 2.70
CA ASP A 152 23.23 4.39 3.01
C ASP A 152 23.58 3.54 1.78
N ALA A 153 23.24 4.00 0.58
CA ALA A 153 23.64 3.39 -0.68
C ALA A 153 25.10 3.70 -1.07
N GLY A 154 25.85 4.46 -0.26
CA GLY A 154 27.21 4.89 -0.57
C GLY A 154 27.30 5.88 -1.74
N ILE A 155 26.18 6.48 -2.13
CA ILE A 155 26.09 7.45 -3.21
C ILE A 155 26.44 8.82 -2.63
N CYS A 156 27.49 9.45 -3.15
CA CYS A 156 27.89 10.76 -2.69
C CYS A 156 26.85 11.83 -3.09
N CYS A 157 26.47 12.81 -2.27
CA CYS A 157 25.45 13.81 -2.67
C CYS A 157 25.84 14.65 -3.89
N SER A 158 27.14 14.97 -4.06
CA SER A 158 27.62 15.59 -5.30
C SER A 158 27.57 14.59 -6.46
N ALA A 159 27.83 13.30 -6.19
CA ALA A 159 27.53 12.25 -7.14
C ALA A 159 26.02 12.23 -7.42
N LEU A 160 25.07 12.43 -6.50
CA LEU A 160 23.65 12.48 -6.85
C LEU A 160 23.32 13.57 -7.88
N PHE A 161 23.89 14.77 -7.76
CA PHE A 161 23.72 15.83 -8.76
C PHE A 161 24.48 15.54 -10.06
N THR A 162 25.70 14.98 -9.97
CA THR A 162 26.51 14.58 -11.13
C THR A 162 26.02 13.27 -11.78
N PHE A 163 25.32 12.40 -11.06
CA PHE A 163 24.82 11.06 -11.39
C PHE A 163 23.39 11.18 -11.85
N ALA A 164 22.57 12.08 -11.29
CA ALA A 164 21.35 12.54 -11.96
C ALA A 164 21.74 13.17 -13.31
N SER A 165 22.74 14.06 -13.36
CA SER A 165 23.20 14.66 -14.63
C SER A 165 23.84 13.65 -15.60
N ALA A 166 24.63 12.70 -15.12
CA ALA A 166 25.32 11.69 -15.94
C ALA A 166 24.44 10.47 -16.31
N CYS A 167 23.53 10.04 -15.43
CA CYS A 167 22.55 9.00 -15.77
C CYS A 167 21.45 9.56 -16.67
N CYS A 168 21.05 10.83 -16.52
CA CYS A 168 20.17 11.49 -17.49
C CYS A 168 20.78 11.66 -18.89
N THR A 169 22.07 11.38 -19.08
CA THR A 169 22.74 11.42 -20.39
C THR A 169 23.05 10.04 -20.99
N ALA A 170 22.87 8.95 -20.23
CA ALA A 170 23.05 7.59 -20.72
C ALA A 170 21.73 7.02 -21.29
N ASP A 171 21.50 7.25 -22.58
CA ASP A 171 20.34 6.74 -23.33
C ASP A 171 20.50 5.24 -23.71
N ARG A 172 20.95 4.44 -22.75
CA ARG A 172 21.17 2.99 -22.91
C ARG A 172 20.21 2.21 -22.02
N ALA A 173 19.77 1.04 -22.50
CA ALA A 173 19.04 0.09 -21.66
C ALA A 173 19.92 -0.37 -20.50
N ASP A 174 19.33 -0.58 -19.33
CA ASP A 174 20.02 -1.14 -18.17
C ASP A 174 20.33 -2.63 -18.43
N GLU A 175 21.57 -2.92 -18.83
CA GLU A 175 22.06 -4.27 -19.13
C GLU A 175 21.96 -5.22 -17.91
N GLU A 176 21.91 -4.71 -16.69
CA GLU A 176 21.73 -5.52 -15.48
C GLU A 176 20.30 -6.10 -15.41
N LEU A 177 19.30 -5.34 -15.83
CA LEU A 177 17.91 -5.84 -15.96
C LEU A 177 17.71 -6.78 -17.12
N LEU A 178 18.57 -6.69 -18.14
CA LEU A 178 18.58 -7.61 -19.27
C LEU A 178 19.21 -8.95 -18.92
N ARG A 179 20.26 -8.95 -18.10
CA ARG A 179 21.04 -10.14 -17.75
C ARG A 179 20.57 -10.82 -16.48
N SER A 180 19.96 -10.07 -15.57
CA SER A 180 19.43 -10.64 -14.36
C SER A 180 18.26 -11.55 -14.73
N ALA A 181 18.23 -12.74 -14.13
CA ALA A 181 17.08 -13.63 -14.12
C ALA A 181 15.89 -13.03 -13.34
N THR A 182 15.77 -11.70 -13.30
CA THR A 182 14.83 -10.92 -12.47
C THR A 182 13.39 -11.19 -12.78
N LEU A 183 13.06 -11.89 -13.86
CA LEU A 183 11.71 -12.39 -14.15
C LEU A 183 11.74 -13.87 -14.52
N ASP A 184 12.58 -14.67 -13.86
CA ASP A 184 12.37 -16.11 -13.85
C ASP A 184 10.99 -16.43 -13.23
N ASP A 185 10.54 -17.67 -13.38
CA ASP A 185 9.23 -18.05 -12.88
C ASP A 185 9.14 -17.94 -11.35
N LEU A 186 10.26 -18.12 -10.63
CA LEU A 186 10.29 -18.06 -9.18
C LEU A 186 10.01 -16.64 -8.70
N PHE A 187 10.73 -15.65 -9.23
CA PHE A 187 10.51 -14.25 -8.91
C PHE A 187 9.13 -13.78 -9.38
N PHE A 188 8.71 -14.13 -10.60
CA PHE A 188 7.39 -13.76 -11.09
C PHE A 188 6.27 -14.25 -10.16
N ASN A 189 6.40 -15.49 -9.68
CA ASN A 189 5.46 -16.03 -8.70
C ASN A 189 5.59 -15.33 -7.33
N GLU A 190 6.80 -15.04 -6.85
CA GLU A 190 7.02 -14.30 -5.59
C GLU A 190 6.30 -12.94 -5.61
N VAL A 191 6.29 -12.26 -6.76
CA VAL A 191 5.59 -10.98 -6.92
C VAL A 191 4.11 -11.07 -6.55
N PHE A 192 3.38 -12.07 -7.02
CA PHE A 192 1.97 -12.27 -6.65
C PHE A 192 1.80 -12.89 -5.25
N ASN A 193 2.72 -13.74 -4.82
CA ASN A 193 2.66 -14.38 -3.50
C ASN A 193 2.93 -13.41 -2.35
N LYS A 194 3.75 -12.37 -2.57
CA LYS A 194 4.31 -11.53 -1.51
C LYS A 194 4.04 -10.04 -1.68
N HIS A 195 4.23 -9.51 -2.89
CA HIS A 195 4.26 -8.06 -3.13
C HIS A 195 2.88 -7.48 -3.43
N PHE A 196 2.14 -8.07 -4.37
CA PHE A 196 0.75 -7.66 -4.63
C PHE A 196 -0.24 -8.35 -3.68
N GLY A 197 0.15 -9.50 -3.12
CA GLY A 197 -0.66 -10.26 -2.17
C GLY A 197 -2.02 -10.65 -2.76
N ALA A 198 -3.04 -10.73 -1.90
CA ALA A 198 -4.38 -11.12 -2.33
C ALA A 198 -5.20 -9.97 -2.95
N THR A 199 -4.63 -8.74 -2.98
CA THR A 199 -5.40 -7.52 -3.28
C THR A 199 -5.86 -7.46 -4.73
N LEU A 200 -5.14 -8.14 -5.62
CA LEU A 200 -5.41 -8.20 -7.06
C LEU A 200 -5.97 -9.56 -7.51
N LEU A 201 -6.17 -10.50 -6.58
CA LEU A 201 -6.51 -11.88 -6.90
C LEU A 201 -8.01 -12.11 -6.71
N ARG A 202 -8.58 -12.98 -7.55
CA ARG A 202 -9.95 -13.47 -7.42
C ARG A 202 -10.06 -14.93 -7.87
N GLY A 203 -11.15 -15.57 -7.48
CA GLY A 203 -11.55 -16.82 -8.12
C GLY A 203 -11.93 -16.60 -9.60
N PRO A 204 -11.80 -17.63 -10.45
CA PRO A 204 -12.29 -17.57 -11.82
C PRO A 204 -13.80 -17.45 -11.84
N ASN A 205 -14.35 -16.71 -12.80
CA ASN A 205 -15.80 -16.69 -13.00
C ASN A 205 -16.27 -18.05 -13.56
N PRO A 206 -17.52 -18.49 -13.30
CA PRO A 206 -17.99 -19.82 -13.74
C PRO A 206 -17.92 -20.09 -15.25
N GLN A 207 -17.87 -19.03 -16.07
CA GLN A 207 -17.81 -19.09 -17.53
C GLN A 207 -16.44 -18.68 -18.09
N GLU A 208 -15.48 -18.35 -17.22
CA GLU A 208 -14.16 -17.92 -17.64
C GLU A 208 -13.32 -19.13 -18.08
N ASP A 209 -12.77 -19.07 -19.29
CA ASP A 209 -11.79 -20.07 -19.74
C ASP A 209 -10.55 -19.96 -18.86
N THR A 210 -10.26 -21.03 -18.12
CA THR A 210 -9.08 -21.13 -17.25
C THR A 210 -7.88 -21.72 -17.97
N PHE A 211 -8.00 -22.04 -19.26
CA PHE A 211 -6.92 -22.56 -20.10
C PHE A 211 -6.26 -23.82 -19.53
N ASP A 212 -7.09 -24.72 -18.99
CA ASP A 212 -6.69 -25.98 -18.35
C ASP A 212 -5.90 -25.79 -17.03
N VAL A 213 -5.90 -24.59 -16.44
CA VAL A 213 -5.27 -24.33 -15.15
C VAL A 213 -6.15 -24.88 -14.02
N GLU A 214 -5.75 -26.01 -13.45
CA GLU A 214 -6.42 -26.62 -12.30
C GLU A 214 -6.39 -25.68 -11.08
N ASP A 215 -7.52 -25.58 -10.37
CA ASP A 215 -7.66 -24.76 -9.18
C ASP A 215 -7.22 -23.29 -9.37
N ALA A 216 -7.49 -22.74 -10.55
CA ALA A 216 -7.02 -21.43 -10.95
C ALA A 216 -7.38 -20.33 -9.93
N VAL A 217 -6.44 -19.40 -9.75
CA VAL A 217 -6.63 -18.06 -9.21
C VAL A 217 -6.31 -17.08 -10.33
N VAL A 218 -7.13 -16.06 -10.47
CA VAL A 218 -6.99 -15.09 -11.55
C VAL A 218 -6.52 -13.76 -10.97
N CYS A 219 -5.44 -13.21 -11.52
CA CYS A 219 -5.11 -11.80 -11.37
C CYS A 219 -5.64 -11.07 -12.61
N ASP A 220 -6.73 -10.34 -12.42
CA ASP A 220 -7.36 -9.60 -13.51
C ASP A 220 -6.71 -8.22 -13.61
N LEU A 221 -5.96 -8.00 -14.69
CA LEU A 221 -5.35 -6.72 -15.04
C LEU A 221 -6.02 -6.19 -16.31
N GLN A 222 -7.19 -6.73 -16.66
CA GLN A 222 -7.94 -6.38 -17.85
C GLN A 222 -8.97 -5.32 -17.50
N GLU A 223 -8.61 -4.07 -17.69
CA GLU A 223 -9.57 -2.97 -17.70
C GLU A 223 -9.68 -2.45 -19.13
N SER A 224 -10.89 -2.52 -19.67
CA SER A 224 -11.26 -2.23 -21.06
C SER A 224 -11.23 -0.73 -21.40
N LEU A 225 -10.31 0.02 -20.80
CA LEU A 225 -10.33 1.47 -20.83
C LEU A 225 -9.13 1.96 -21.63
N SER A 226 -9.45 2.67 -22.70
CA SER A 226 -8.51 3.46 -23.48
C SER A 226 -8.13 4.69 -22.66
N PHE A 227 -7.32 4.50 -21.62
CA PHE A 227 -6.64 5.61 -20.97
C PHE A 227 -5.56 6.14 -21.90
N GLU A 228 -5.33 7.46 -21.86
CA GLU A 228 -4.26 8.05 -22.63
C GLU A 228 -2.91 7.61 -22.06
N VAL A 229 -2.20 6.78 -22.82
CA VAL A 229 -0.84 6.33 -22.52
C VAL A 229 0.15 7.40 -22.96
N GLN A 230 1.21 7.61 -22.19
CA GLN A 230 2.27 8.55 -22.56
C GLN A 230 2.91 8.12 -23.88
N LYS A 231 3.27 9.10 -24.71
CA LYS A 231 3.98 8.84 -25.97
C LYS A 231 5.23 7.99 -25.72
N GLY A 232 5.35 6.87 -26.44
CA GLY A 232 6.48 5.98 -26.30
C GLY A 232 6.34 4.99 -25.14
N GLN A 233 5.15 4.82 -24.55
CA GLN A 233 4.85 3.82 -23.52
C GLN A 233 3.83 2.82 -24.03
N LEU A 234 4.00 1.58 -23.56
CA LEU A 234 3.18 0.43 -23.92
C LEU A 234 2.34 -0.01 -22.72
N TYR A 235 1.05 -0.20 -22.96
CA TYR A 235 0.12 -0.81 -22.01
C TYR A 235 -0.76 -1.82 -22.73
N HIS A 236 -0.81 -3.05 -22.21
CA HIS A 236 -1.75 -4.07 -22.67
C HIS A 236 -2.53 -4.61 -21.47
N PRO A 237 -3.87 -4.53 -21.49
CA PRO A 237 -4.70 -5.21 -20.52
C PRO A 237 -4.45 -6.72 -20.59
N CYS A 238 -4.31 -7.38 -19.45
CA CYS A 238 -4.04 -8.82 -19.42
C CYS A 238 -4.65 -9.52 -18.21
N ARG A 239 -4.66 -10.85 -18.24
CA ARG A 239 -5.03 -11.69 -17.10
C ARG A 239 -3.95 -12.71 -16.85
N VAL A 240 -3.63 -12.95 -15.58
CA VAL A 240 -2.69 -13.99 -15.16
C VAL A 240 -3.47 -15.10 -14.48
N PHE A 241 -3.30 -16.33 -14.96
CA PHE A 241 -3.88 -17.53 -14.38
C PHE A 241 -2.81 -18.27 -13.60
N LEU A 242 -3.06 -18.40 -12.30
CA LEU A 242 -2.15 -18.96 -11.31
C LEU A 242 -2.74 -20.29 -10.82
N ARG A 243 -1.98 -21.37 -10.94
CA ARG A 243 -2.28 -22.63 -10.24
C ARG A 243 -1.93 -22.50 -8.77
N GLN A 244 -2.74 -23.12 -7.93
CA GLN A 244 -2.51 -23.19 -6.49
C GLN A 244 -1.67 -24.42 -6.11
N ASP A 245 -0.63 -24.21 -5.32
CA ASP A 245 0.31 -25.23 -4.88
C ASP A 245 0.49 -25.21 -3.36
N LYS A 246 0.38 -26.38 -2.73
CA LYS A 246 0.48 -26.54 -1.27
C LYS A 246 1.88 -26.28 -0.72
N ARG A 247 2.91 -26.29 -1.57
CA ARG A 247 4.31 -26.09 -1.16
C ARG A 247 4.88 -24.78 -1.67
N PHE A 248 4.51 -24.42 -2.91
CA PHE A 248 5.11 -23.27 -3.60
C PHE A 248 4.17 -22.07 -3.70
N GLY A 249 2.93 -22.18 -3.22
CA GLY A 249 1.95 -21.10 -3.29
C GLY A 249 1.35 -20.95 -4.68
N LEU A 250 1.29 -19.73 -5.19
CA LEU A 250 0.72 -19.44 -6.52
C LEU A 250 1.78 -19.58 -7.61
N LEU A 251 1.45 -20.32 -8.68
CA LEU A 251 2.34 -20.60 -9.81
C LEU A 251 1.69 -20.18 -11.12
N ALA A 252 2.29 -19.26 -11.86
CA ALA A 252 1.76 -18.81 -13.14
C ALA A 252 1.84 -19.90 -14.21
N GLU A 253 0.70 -20.20 -14.82
CA GLU A 253 0.57 -21.22 -15.87
C GLU A 253 0.11 -20.62 -17.20
N ALA A 254 -0.70 -19.56 -17.18
CA ALA A 254 -1.11 -18.84 -18.39
C ALA A 254 -1.22 -17.32 -18.19
N ILE A 255 -0.95 -16.58 -19.26
CA ILE A 255 -1.14 -15.13 -19.35
C ILE A 255 -1.92 -14.85 -20.63
N VAL A 256 -3.05 -14.16 -20.50
CA VAL A 256 -3.88 -13.75 -21.64
C VAL A 256 -3.73 -12.26 -21.83
N ILE A 257 -3.30 -11.84 -23.00
CA ILE A 257 -3.07 -10.43 -23.33
C ILE A 257 -4.14 -10.00 -24.32
N SER A 258 -4.93 -9.02 -23.92
CA SER A 258 -5.92 -8.41 -24.79
C SER A 258 -5.20 -7.52 -25.83
N PRO A 259 -5.71 -7.44 -27.07
CA PRO A 259 -5.19 -6.48 -28.03
C PRO A 259 -5.32 -5.04 -27.50
N ALA A 260 -4.35 -4.18 -27.81
CA ALA A 260 -4.29 -2.78 -27.34
C ALA A 260 -5.35 -1.85 -28.00
N GLY A 261 -6.51 -2.38 -28.35
CA GLY A 261 -7.55 -1.68 -29.10
C GLY A 261 -7.20 -1.52 -30.59
N PRO A 262 -7.70 -0.48 -31.27
CA PRO A 262 -7.59 -0.31 -32.73
C PRO A 262 -6.16 -0.11 -33.25
N LEU A 263 -5.16 -0.05 -32.36
CA LEU A 263 -3.74 0.09 -32.70
C LEU A 263 -3.09 -1.22 -33.15
N GLU A 264 -3.69 -2.37 -32.85
CA GLU A 264 -3.24 -3.69 -33.34
C GLU A 264 -4.36 -4.42 -34.12
N PRO A 265 -4.81 -3.88 -35.28
CA PRO A 265 -5.92 -4.46 -36.04
C PRO A 265 -5.61 -5.86 -36.59
N GLU A 266 -4.33 -6.26 -36.63
CA GLU A 266 -3.88 -7.57 -37.12
C GLU A 266 -4.18 -8.72 -36.12
N HIS A 267 -4.49 -8.40 -34.86
CA HIS A 267 -4.77 -9.38 -33.81
C HIS A 267 -6.06 -9.04 -33.07
N PRO A 268 -7.24 -9.26 -33.68
CA PRO A 268 -8.52 -8.96 -33.03
C PRO A 268 -8.82 -9.87 -31.83
N GLU A 269 -8.15 -11.02 -31.72
CA GLU A 269 -8.36 -12.01 -30.67
C GLU A 269 -7.31 -11.91 -29.55
N PRO A 270 -7.67 -12.17 -28.28
CA PRO A 270 -6.72 -12.27 -27.17
C PRO A 270 -5.62 -13.29 -27.44
N ARG A 271 -4.37 -12.93 -27.11
CA ARG A 271 -3.21 -13.82 -27.25
C ARG A 271 -2.98 -14.57 -25.95
N VAL A 272 -2.91 -15.90 -26.02
CA VAL A 272 -2.72 -16.77 -24.85
C VAL A 272 -1.28 -17.27 -24.83
N PHE A 273 -0.56 -16.96 -23.76
CA PHE A 273 0.78 -17.46 -23.48
C PHE A 273 0.70 -18.48 -22.36
N ARG A 274 1.28 -19.66 -22.58
CA ARG A 274 1.23 -20.77 -21.62
C ARG A 274 2.64 -21.22 -21.27
N LYS A 275 2.85 -21.49 -19.99
CA LYS A 275 4.12 -22.01 -19.49
C LYS A 275 4.44 -23.36 -20.14
N GLY A 276 5.67 -23.52 -20.60
CA GLY A 276 6.16 -24.76 -21.21
C GLY A 276 5.77 -24.98 -22.68
N THR A 277 4.75 -24.29 -23.20
CA THR A 277 4.36 -24.38 -24.62
C THR A 277 4.69 -23.14 -25.44
N SER A 278 4.63 -21.95 -24.84
CA SER A 278 5.08 -20.71 -25.49
C SER A 278 6.60 -20.66 -25.61
N GLY A 279 7.12 -19.94 -26.61
CA GLY A 279 8.55 -19.69 -26.72
C GLY A 279 9.07 -18.96 -25.48
N ALA A 280 10.33 -19.22 -25.09
CA ALA A 280 10.91 -18.63 -23.88
C ALA A 280 10.84 -17.09 -23.87
N ASP A 281 11.11 -16.45 -25.02
CA ASP A 281 11.03 -15.00 -25.17
C ASP A 281 9.59 -14.48 -25.13
N GLU A 282 8.64 -15.23 -25.68
CA GLU A 282 7.21 -14.89 -25.65
C GLU A 282 6.65 -14.96 -24.23
N TRP A 283 7.00 -16.01 -23.49
CA TRP A 283 6.62 -16.16 -22.08
C TRP A 283 7.22 -15.06 -21.23
N LEU A 284 8.51 -14.74 -21.44
CA LEU A 284 9.15 -13.62 -20.74
C LEU A 284 8.48 -12.28 -21.06
N TRP A 285 8.14 -12.03 -22.32
CA TRP A 285 7.40 -10.83 -22.73
C TRP A 285 6.03 -10.74 -22.05
N ALA A 286 5.27 -11.84 -22.03
CA ALA A 286 3.95 -11.87 -21.40
C ALA A 286 4.03 -11.60 -19.89
N LYS A 287 5.02 -12.17 -19.19
CA LYS A 287 5.29 -11.88 -17.78
C LYS A 287 5.59 -10.40 -17.53
N ARG A 288 6.32 -9.74 -18.43
CA ARG A 288 6.62 -8.29 -18.28
C ARG A 288 5.37 -7.43 -18.39
N ILE A 289 4.49 -7.73 -19.34
CA ILE A 289 3.19 -7.05 -19.46
C ILE A 289 2.36 -7.26 -18.20
N ALA A 290 2.31 -8.49 -17.70
CA ALA A 290 1.59 -8.81 -16.47
C ALA A 290 2.14 -8.06 -15.25
N VAL A 291 3.46 -8.01 -15.05
CA VAL A 291 4.04 -7.25 -13.93
C VAL A 291 3.75 -5.75 -14.08
N ALA A 292 3.92 -5.19 -15.28
CA ALA A 292 3.63 -3.77 -15.51
C ALA A 292 2.16 -3.44 -15.20
N GLY A 293 1.21 -4.25 -15.70
CA GLY A 293 -0.21 -4.07 -15.40
C GLY A 293 -0.53 -4.23 -13.91
N ALA A 294 0.06 -5.22 -13.25
CA ALA A 294 -0.14 -5.46 -11.82
C ALA A 294 0.37 -4.30 -10.96
N VAL A 295 1.54 -3.75 -11.27
CA VAL A 295 2.07 -2.56 -10.60
C VAL A 295 1.09 -1.40 -10.73
N GLN A 296 0.60 -1.09 -11.94
CA GLN A 296 -0.29 0.05 -12.16
C GLN A 296 -1.61 -0.11 -11.41
N ARG A 297 -2.25 -1.28 -11.54
CA ARG A 297 -3.51 -1.57 -10.83
C ARG A 297 -3.32 -1.54 -9.32
N HIS A 298 -2.25 -2.14 -8.81
CA HIS A 298 -1.88 -2.09 -7.40
C HIS A 298 -1.77 -0.63 -6.92
N GLN A 299 -1.09 0.23 -7.67
CA GLN A 299 -0.94 1.62 -7.24
C GLN A 299 -2.23 2.42 -7.25
N TYR A 300 -3.00 2.34 -8.32
CA TYR A 300 -4.15 3.21 -8.45
C TYR A 300 -5.33 2.70 -7.65
N GLN A 301 -5.61 1.40 -7.73
CA GLN A 301 -6.73 0.80 -7.04
C GLN A 301 -6.41 0.51 -5.58
N GLN A 302 -5.35 -0.26 -5.31
CA GLN A 302 -5.12 -0.78 -3.95
C GLN A 302 -4.43 0.23 -3.04
N HIS A 303 -3.43 0.93 -3.54
CA HIS A 303 -2.72 1.92 -2.74
C HIS A 303 -3.51 3.23 -2.66
N ILE A 304 -3.77 3.89 -3.79
CA ILE A 304 -4.38 5.22 -3.82
C ILE A 304 -5.87 5.18 -3.48
N VAL A 305 -6.69 4.43 -4.22
CA VAL A 305 -8.14 4.44 -3.94
C VAL A 305 -8.45 3.74 -2.62
N ASN A 306 -8.07 2.47 -2.46
CA ASN A 306 -8.45 1.67 -1.29
C ASN A 306 -7.69 2.07 -0.01
N GLY A 307 -6.40 2.39 -0.12
CA GLY A 307 -5.57 2.76 1.01
C GLY A 307 -5.71 4.23 1.43
N HIS A 308 -5.71 5.15 0.46
CA HIS A 308 -5.76 6.59 0.75
C HIS A 308 -7.17 7.17 0.73
N MET A 309 -7.91 7.03 -0.38
CA MET A 309 -9.18 7.75 -0.57
C MET A 309 -10.31 7.18 0.29
N VAL A 310 -10.45 5.85 0.36
CA VAL A 310 -11.48 5.22 1.22
C VAL A 310 -11.23 5.58 2.68
N MET A 311 -9.99 5.45 3.16
CA MET A 311 -9.66 5.74 4.55
C MET A 311 -9.82 7.24 4.87
N GLU A 312 -9.56 8.14 3.91
CA GLU A 312 -9.90 9.56 4.06
C GLU A 312 -11.39 9.77 4.30
N THR A 313 -12.25 9.09 3.56
CA THR A 313 -13.71 9.22 3.75
C THR A 313 -14.14 8.87 5.16
N PHE A 314 -13.63 7.77 5.73
CA PHE A 314 -13.92 7.38 7.12
C PHE A 314 -13.51 8.47 8.13
N VAL A 315 -12.30 9.00 7.97
CA VAL A 315 -11.75 10.03 8.87
C VAL A 315 -12.46 11.37 8.69
N ALA A 316 -12.74 11.77 7.45
CA ALA A 316 -13.47 12.99 7.13
C ALA A 316 -14.86 12.97 7.79
N LEU A 317 -15.60 11.86 7.66
CA LEU A 317 -16.87 11.71 8.35
C LEU A 317 -16.70 11.71 9.87
N ALA A 318 -15.64 11.12 10.41
CA ALA A 318 -15.35 11.18 11.84
C ALA A 318 -15.12 12.62 12.32
N TYR A 319 -14.38 13.45 11.58
CA TYR A 319 -14.22 14.88 11.86
C TYR A 319 -15.54 15.64 11.86
N ARG A 320 -16.48 15.26 10.99
CA ARG A 320 -17.77 15.92 10.85
C ARG A 320 -18.77 15.56 11.93
N HIS A 321 -18.78 14.30 12.36
CA HIS A 321 -19.85 13.75 13.19
C HIS A 321 -19.44 13.47 14.64
N LEU A 322 -18.14 13.27 14.91
CA LEU A 322 -17.64 12.89 16.24
C LEU A 322 -16.90 14.04 16.90
N SER A 323 -16.72 13.96 18.22
CA SER A 323 -15.80 14.85 18.94
C SER A 323 -14.37 14.29 18.89
N PRO A 324 -13.32 15.12 19.06
CA PRO A 324 -11.94 14.63 19.15
C PRO A 324 -11.72 13.67 20.34
N ASP A 325 -12.61 13.69 21.33
CA ASP A 325 -12.54 12.81 22.50
C ASP A 325 -13.34 11.51 22.36
N HIS A 326 -14.13 11.37 21.30
CA HIS A 326 -14.90 10.18 21.02
C HIS A 326 -13.98 8.98 20.77
N TYR A 327 -14.27 7.82 21.36
CA TYR A 327 -13.40 6.64 21.33
C TYR A 327 -13.14 6.11 19.91
N VAL A 328 -14.14 6.18 19.02
CA VAL A 328 -13.96 5.88 17.58
C VAL A 328 -12.94 6.82 16.94
N PHE A 329 -13.02 8.13 17.19
CA PHE A 329 -12.03 9.06 16.64
C PHE A 329 -10.64 8.80 17.23
N LYS A 330 -10.54 8.50 18.53
CA LYS A 330 -9.28 8.11 19.19
C LYS A 330 -8.67 6.81 18.63
N LEU A 331 -9.48 5.89 18.10
CA LEU A 331 -9.00 4.69 17.41
C LEU A 331 -8.47 5.03 15.99
N LEU A 332 -9.16 5.89 15.25
CA LEU A 332 -8.81 6.24 13.86
C LEU A 332 -7.66 7.26 13.75
N GLU A 333 -7.62 8.27 14.63
CA GLU A 333 -6.67 9.39 14.56
C GLU A 333 -5.20 8.93 14.45
N PRO A 334 -4.71 7.95 15.25
CA PRO A 334 -3.32 7.54 15.18
C PRO A 334 -2.90 6.85 13.88
N VAL A 335 -3.85 6.24 13.15
CA VAL A 335 -3.56 5.47 11.93
C VAL A 335 -3.91 6.22 10.65
N SER A 336 -4.60 7.36 10.75
CA SER A 336 -5.18 8.00 9.56
C SER A 336 -5.48 9.49 9.71
N GLY A 337 -5.14 10.12 10.85
CA GLY A 337 -5.47 11.52 11.11
C GLY A 337 -4.87 12.51 10.11
N ASP A 338 -3.78 12.14 9.44
CA ASP A 338 -3.10 13.00 8.45
C ASP A 338 -3.52 12.72 7.00
N ILE A 339 -4.36 11.71 6.77
CA ILE A 339 -4.60 11.19 5.42
C ILE A 339 -5.26 12.21 4.48
N ALA A 340 -6.17 13.04 4.99
CA ALA A 340 -6.78 14.10 4.20
C ALA A 340 -5.73 15.12 3.75
N PHE A 341 -4.77 15.45 4.61
CA PHE A 341 -3.68 16.37 4.26
C PHE A 341 -2.75 15.74 3.25
N VAL A 342 -2.41 14.45 3.41
CA VAL A 342 -1.60 13.71 2.44
C VAL A 342 -2.31 13.65 1.08
N ASN A 343 -3.60 13.32 1.04
CA ASN A 343 -4.35 13.22 -0.21
C ASN A 343 -4.46 14.56 -0.93
N GLN A 344 -4.62 15.66 -0.21
CA GLN A 344 -4.66 16.99 -0.81
C GLN A 344 -3.27 17.46 -1.27
N THR A 345 -2.24 17.29 -0.42
CA THR A 345 -0.89 17.84 -0.67
C THR A 345 -0.02 16.96 -1.56
N TRP A 346 -0.05 15.64 -1.39
CA TRP A 346 0.62 14.68 -2.26
C TRP A 346 -0.30 14.24 -3.39
N GLY A 347 -1.49 13.72 -3.09
CA GLY A 347 -2.38 13.22 -4.14
C GLY A 347 -2.78 14.30 -5.15
N GLY A 348 -3.39 15.38 -4.66
CA GLY A 348 -3.88 16.50 -5.45
C GLY A 348 -2.77 17.27 -6.19
N ASP A 349 -1.83 17.83 -5.41
CA ASP A 349 -0.84 18.76 -5.95
C ASP A 349 0.36 18.05 -6.62
N LEU A 350 0.79 16.87 -6.15
CA LEU A 350 1.96 16.14 -6.70
C LEU A 350 1.58 15.27 -7.90
N LEU A 351 0.45 14.54 -7.84
CA LEU A 351 0.08 13.57 -8.88
C LEU A 351 -0.74 14.20 -10.02
N TYR A 352 -1.57 15.22 -9.76
CA TYR A 352 -2.45 15.83 -10.77
C TYR A 352 -2.19 17.31 -11.04
N GLY A 353 -1.28 17.94 -10.30
CA GLY A 353 -1.04 19.39 -10.40
C GLY A 353 -0.65 19.81 -11.82
N HIS A 354 -1.31 20.83 -12.36
CA HIS A 354 -0.90 21.47 -13.61
C HIS A 354 0.47 22.15 -13.41
N GLY A 355 1.42 21.88 -14.32
CA GLY A 355 2.80 22.35 -14.24
C GLY A 355 2.92 23.85 -13.95
N GLY A 356 3.96 24.23 -13.19
CA GLY A 356 4.22 25.62 -12.80
C GLY A 356 4.58 25.86 -11.33
N SER A 357 4.60 24.82 -10.48
CA SER A 357 5.09 24.98 -9.10
C SER A 357 6.62 25.14 -9.09
N ARG A 358 7.17 25.84 -8.08
CA ARG A 358 8.63 25.88 -7.82
C ARG A 358 9.23 24.51 -7.54
N TYR A 359 8.37 23.51 -7.34
CA TYR A 359 8.73 22.14 -7.10
C TYR A 359 8.57 21.27 -8.34
N ASP A 360 7.98 21.74 -9.45
CA ASP A 360 7.64 20.93 -10.65
C ASP A 360 8.83 20.08 -11.13
N THR A 361 10.05 20.63 -11.10
CA THR A 361 11.27 19.86 -11.43
C THR A 361 11.57 18.74 -10.42
N CYS A 362 11.44 18.99 -9.12
CA CYS A 362 11.58 17.94 -8.10
C CYS A 362 10.42 16.94 -8.22
N VAL A 363 9.18 17.42 -8.31
CA VAL A 363 7.97 16.62 -8.47
C VAL A 363 8.09 15.69 -9.68
N ARG A 364 8.56 16.14 -10.84
CA ARG A 364 8.79 15.28 -12.03
C ARG A 364 9.89 14.23 -11.85
N CYS A 365 10.84 14.47 -10.94
CA CYS A 365 11.85 13.49 -10.55
C CYS A 365 11.34 12.54 -9.44
N LEU A 366 10.27 12.92 -8.73
CA LEU A 366 9.73 12.23 -7.55
C LEU A 366 8.43 11.47 -7.84
N THR A 367 7.65 11.91 -8.82
CA THR A 367 6.47 11.19 -9.27
C THR A 367 6.92 9.91 -9.94
N PRO A 368 6.23 8.79 -9.70
CA PRO A 368 6.26 7.71 -10.66
C PRO A 368 5.77 8.36 -11.96
N GLN A 369 6.65 8.47 -12.96
CA GLN A 369 6.21 8.66 -14.33
C GLN A 369 5.35 7.46 -14.72
N SER A 370 4.08 7.56 -14.36
CA SER A 370 3.01 6.66 -14.78
C SER A 370 3.18 6.35 -16.27
N ILE A 371 2.76 5.17 -16.69
CA ILE A 371 2.62 4.91 -18.12
C ILE A 371 1.52 5.79 -18.74
N PHE A 372 0.62 6.36 -17.92
CA PHE A 372 -0.45 7.23 -18.36
C PHE A 372 -0.03 8.71 -18.41
N SER A 373 -0.64 9.46 -19.32
CA SER A 373 -0.58 10.93 -19.28
C SER A 373 -1.20 11.44 -17.98
N ASN A 374 -1.05 12.73 -17.65
CA ASN A 374 -1.73 13.28 -16.46
C ASN A 374 -3.26 13.11 -16.54
N ASP A 375 -3.82 13.28 -17.75
CA ASP A 375 -5.25 13.10 -17.99
C ASP A 375 -5.63 11.61 -17.92
N GLY A 376 -4.81 10.72 -18.48
CA GLY A 376 -4.98 9.28 -18.36
C GLY A 376 -4.90 8.77 -16.92
N LEU A 377 -3.95 9.29 -16.13
CA LEU A 377 -3.80 8.99 -14.71
C LEU A 377 -5.03 9.44 -13.90
N ARG A 378 -5.51 10.65 -14.16
CA ARG A 378 -6.73 11.17 -13.54
C ARG A 378 -7.92 10.28 -13.89
N ALA A 379 -8.07 9.94 -15.17
CA ALA A 379 -9.13 9.05 -15.64
C ALA A 379 -9.06 7.65 -14.98
N GLN A 380 -7.87 7.08 -14.84
CA GLN A 380 -7.67 5.79 -14.17
C GLN A 380 -8.14 5.82 -12.71
N ILE A 381 -7.81 6.89 -11.98
CA ILE A 381 -8.15 6.98 -10.56
C ILE A 381 -9.64 7.26 -10.37
N MET A 382 -10.20 8.13 -11.20
CA MET A 382 -11.65 8.36 -11.28
C MET A 382 -12.40 7.06 -11.54
N TRP A 383 -11.96 6.31 -12.55
CA TRP A 383 -12.52 5.01 -12.83
C TRP A 383 -12.35 4.03 -11.67
N SER A 384 -11.18 4.01 -11.02
CA SER A 384 -10.91 3.13 -9.88
C SER A 384 -11.84 3.44 -8.69
N LYS A 385 -12.21 4.72 -8.50
CA LYS A 385 -13.24 5.14 -7.52
C LYS A 385 -14.64 4.68 -7.92
N GLU A 386 -14.97 4.75 -9.21
CA GLU A 386 -16.27 4.28 -9.72
C GLU A 386 -16.41 2.76 -9.64
N ALA A 387 -15.33 2.03 -9.90
CA ALA A 387 -15.24 0.58 -9.84
C ALA A 387 -14.88 0.04 -8.44
N PHE A 388 -14.90 0.91 -7.42
CA PHE A 388 -14.65 0.50 -6.05
C PHE A 388 -15.78 -0.41 -5.56
N GLU A 389 -15.40 -1.62 -5.14
CA GLU A 389 -16.31 -2.60 -4.57
C GLU A 389 -16.01 -2.76 -3.07
N PRO A 390 -16.99 -2.58 -2.17
CA PRO A 390 -16.76 -2.68 -0.72
C PRO A 390 -16.18 -4.03 -0.27
N THR A 391 -16.52 -5.12 -0.98
CA THR A 391 -15.98 -6.46 -0.72
C THR A 391 -14.46 -6.54 -0.92
N SER A 392 -13.90 -5.65 -1.75
CA SER A 392 -12.44 -5.53 -1.92
C SER A 392 -11.75 -4.84 -0.73
N TRP A 393 -12.51 -4.22 0.17
CA TRP A 393 -12.01 -3.49 1.33
C TRP A 393 -12.32 -4.19 2.67
N PHE A 394 -13.44 -4.93 2.74
CA PHE A 394 -13.78 -5.80 3.86
C PHE A 394 -13.27 -7.23 3.63
N TRP A 395 -11.98 -7.43 3.91
CA TRP A 395 -11.27 -8.70 3.68
C TRP A 395 -11.65 -9.82 4.63
N PHE A 396 -12.28 -9.45 5.74
CA PHE A 396 -12.80 -10.34 6.75
C PHE A 396 -14.30 -10.07 6.85
N ASP A 397 -15.10 -11.12 6.88
CA ASP A 397 -16.48 -11.05 7.34
C ASP A 397 -16.59 -11.93 8.61
N ARG A 398 -17.78 -12.03 9.21
CA ARG A 398 -18.02 -12.84 10.41
C ARG A 398 -17.58 -14.30 10.28
N ASP A 399 -17.49 -14.83 9.06
CA ASP A 399 -17.04 -16.20 8.75
C ASP A 399 -15.51 -16.33 8.54
N GLY A 400 -14.73 -15.28 8.80
CA GLY A 400 -13.27 -15.27 8.72
C GLY A 400 -12.71 -14.50 7.51
N TYR A 401 -11.43 -14.77 7.17
CA TYR A 401 -10.84 -14.29 5.92
C TYR A 401 -11.77 -14.70 4.80
N MET A 402 -12.17 -13.78 3.90
CA MET A 402 -13.13 -14.07 2.84
C MET A 402 -12.79 -15.41 2.18
N ASN A 403 -13.50 -16.48 2.58
CA ASN A 403 -13.25 -17.82 2.10
C ASN A 403 -13.58 -17.79 0.60
N GLY A 404 -12.56 -17.72 -0.24
CA GLY A 404 -12.71 -17.59 -1.69
C GLY A 404 -12.77 -16.16 -2.25
N GLY A 405 -12.70 -15.11 -1.43
CA GLY A 405 -12.77 -13.73 -1.93
C GLY A 405 -11.62 -13.36 -2.88
N CYS A 406 -10.40 -13.82 -2.56
CA CYS A 406 -9.26 -13.75 -3.46
C CYS A 406 -9.02 -15.03 -4.29
N GLY A 407 -9.90 -16.04 -4.15
CA GLY A 407 -9.77 -17.35 -4.79
C GLY A 407 -8.71 -18.30 -4.20
N VAL A 408 -7.87 -17.83 -3.27
CA VAL A 408 -6.78 -18.63 -2.68
C VAL A 408 -7.29 -19.53 -1.56
N LYS A 409 -7.20 -20.86 -1.74
CA LYS A 409 -7.61 -21.90 -0.78
C LYS A 409 -6.74 -21.90 0.46
N GLU A 410 -7.30 -22.26 1.61
CA GLU A 410 -6.56 -22.39 2.89
C GLU A 410 -5.37 -23.35 2.78
N SER A 411 -5.48 -24.43 1.98
CA SER A 411 -4.40 -25.39 1.77
C SER A 411 -3.20 -24.85 0.98
N THR A 412 -3.34 -23.69 0.33
CA THR A 412 -2.28 -23.06 -0.47
C THR A 412 -1.37 -22.26 0.46
N VAL A 413 -0.05 -22.42 0.32
CA VAL A 413 0.94 -21.62 1.08
C VAL A 413 0.86 -20.19 0.60
N PHE A 414 0.42 -19.28 1.46
CA PHE A 414 0.18 -17.90 1.07
C PHE A 414 0.39 -16.95 2.26
N ALA A 415 1.65 -16.59 2.46
CA ALA A 415 2.13 -15.88 3.63
C ALA A 415 1.35 -14.57 3.91
N PHE A 416 0.96 -13.85 2.85
CA PHE A 416 0.15 -12.63 2.98
C PHE A 416 -1.16 -12.88 3.74
N ARG A 417 -1.96 -13.88 3.34
CA ARG A 417 -3.22 -14.25 4.02
C ARG A 417 -2.97 -14.66 5.46
N ASP A 418 -1.95 -15.48 5.67
CA ASP A 418 -1.70 -16.05 6.99
C ASP A 418 -1.31 -14.95 7.98
N ALA A 419 -0.47 -13.99 7.56
CA ALA A 419 -0.09 -12.84 8.37
C ALA A 419 -1.24 -11.87 8.60
N ILE A 420 -1.97 -11.46 7.56
CA ILE A 420 -3.06 -10.50 7.70
C ILE A 420 -4.18 -11.05 8.59
N ARG A 421 -4.46 -12.36 8.55
CA ARG A 421 -5.42 -13.01 9.45
C ARG A 421 -5.01 -12.89 10.91
N LEU A 422 -3.74 -13.13 11.22
CA LEU A 422 -3.24 -13.02 12.59
C LEU A 422 -3.27 -11.56 13.08
N ILE A 423 -2.85 -10.62 12.23
CA ILE A 423 -2.87 -9.19 12.55
C ILE A 423 -4.30 -8.71 12.78
N PHE A 424 -5.22 -9.03 11.86
CA PHE A 424 -6.63 -8.66 11.98
C PHE A 424 -7.26 -9.20 13.26
N ASN A 425 -7.04 -10.48 13.60
CA ASN A 425 -7.57 -11.06 14.83
C ASN A 425 -7.04 -10.38 16.09
N ALA A 426 -5.75 -9.99 16.10
CA ALA A 426 -5.16 -9.25 17.20
C ALA A 426 -5.78 -7.83 17.32
N THR A 427 -5.94 -7.15 16.18
CA THR A 427 -6.54 -5.81 16.12
C THR A 427 -8.02 -5.84 16.49
N LEU A 428 -8.77 -6.87 16.10
CA LEU A 428 -10.17 -7.05 16.45
C LEU A 428 -10.36 -7.19 17.96
N LYS A 429 -9.49 -7.97 18.62
CA LYS A 429 -9.50 -8.09 20.09
C LYS A 429 -9.24 -6.74 20.77
N TRP A 430 -8.30 -5.95 20.24
CA TRP A 430 -8.02 -4.60 20.73
C TRP A 430 -9.24 -3.68 20.55
N ALA A 431 -9.78 -3.58 19.34
CA ALA A 431 -10.93 -2.75 19.02
C ALA A 431 -12.16 -3.13 19.88
N SER A 432 -12.43 -4.43 20.02
CA SER A 432 -13.51 -4.95 20.87
C SER A 432 -13.34 -4.52 22.32
N SER A 433 -12.11 -4.59 22.85
CA SER A 433 -11.83 -4.17 24.24
C SER A 433 -12.10 -2.68 24.46
N VAL A 434 -11.73 -1.82 23.50
CA VAL A 434 -12.04 -0.38 23.56
C VAL A 434 -13.54 -0.14 23.51
N ILE A 435 -14.24 -0.80 22.59
CA ILE A 435 -15.67 -0.63 22.41
C ILE A 435 -16.44 -1.15 23.63
N ASP A 436 -16.10 -2.32 24.17
CA ASP A 436 -16.76 -2.87 25.36
C ASP A 436 -16.68 -1.95 26.58
N VAL A 437 -15.59 -1.20 26.70
CA VAL A 437 -15.37 -0.25 27.80
C VAL A 437 -16.04 1.09 27.52
N CYS A 438 -15.98 1.59 26.28
CA CYS A 438 -16.42 2.94 25.94
C CYS A 438 -17.84 3.04 25.36
N TRP A 439 -18.47 1.91 25.01
CA TRP A 439 -19.78 1.88 24.37
C TRP A 439 -20.87 2.51 25.25
N GLN A 440 -21.72 3.31 24.61
CA GLN A 440 -22.89 3.91 25.22
C GLN A 440 -24.11 3.51 24.39
N GLU A 441 -25.17 3.04 25.05
CA GLU A 441 -26.39 2.58 24.35
C GLU A 441 -27.13 3.71 23.61
N ALA A 442 -26.93 4.96 24.05
CA ALA A 442 -27.50 6.15 23.42
C ALA A 442 -26.38 7.11 23.02
N ASP A 443 -25.84 6.92 21.83
CA ASP A 443 -24.78 7.74 21.23
C ASP A 443 -25.22 8.29 19.87
N GLU A 444 -25.87 9.46 19.88
CA GLU A 444 -26.39 10.10 18.66
C GLU A 444 -25.29 10.48 17.67
N ALA A 445 -24.09 10.82 18.18
CA ALA A 445 -22.95 11.17 17.34
C ALA A 445 -22.43 9.94 16.59
N LEU A 446 -22.29 8.82 17.30
CA LEU A 446 -21.94 7.53 16.71
C LEU A 446 -22.98 7.08 15.67
N GLU A 447 -24.26 7.15 15.98
CA GLU A 447 -25.33 6.77 15.04
C GLU A 447 -25.28 7.65 13.78
N SER A 448 -25.11 8.96 13.95
CA SER A 448 -25.01 9.90 12.83
C SER A 448 -23.78 9.62 11.96
N TRP A 449 -22.62 9.37 12.57
CA TRP A 449 -21.42 8.96 11.86
C TRP A 449 -21.63 7.64 11.12
N TRP A 450 -22.19 6.64 11.80
CA TRP A 450 -22.43 5.31 11.24
C TRP A 450 -23.34 5.38 10.00
N GLN A 451 -24.45 6.12 10.05
CA GLN A 451 -25.33 6.28 8.90
C GLN A 451 -24.63 6.98 7.72
N ALA A 452 -23.68 7.89 7.99
CA ALA A 452 -22.94 8.58 6.94
C ALA A 452 -21.87 7.72 6.26
N LEU A 453 -21.38 6.64 6.91
CA LEU A 453 -20.38 5.73 6.35
C LEU A 453 -20.88 4.92 5.15
N TRP A 454 -22.20 4.79 5.01
CA TRP A 454 -22.81 3.99 3.95
C TRP A 454 -23.16 4.89 2.76
N TRP A 455 -22.19 5.65 2.26
CA TRP A 455 -22.38 6.45 1.05
C TRP A 455 -22.53 5.55 -0.17
N LYS A 456 -23.00 6.11 -1.29
CA LYS A 456 -23.34 5.43 -2.54
C LYS A 456 -22.56 4.13 -2.82
N GLN A 457 -21.24 4.18 -2.86
CA GLN A 457 -20.40 3.01 -3.17
C GLN A 457 -20.29 2.00 -2.02
N MET A 458 -20.41 2.43 -0.77
CA MET A 458 -20.33 1.60 0.45
C MET A 458 -21.66 1.02 0.93
N GLU A 459 -22.80 1.51 0.43
CA GLU A 459 -24.14 1.02 0.79
C GLU A 459 -24.28 -0.52 0.70
N PRO A 460 -23.72 -1.24 -0.30
CA PRO A 460 -23.80 -2.71 -0.35
C PRO A 460 -23.15 -3.43 0.85
N ALA A 461 -22.19 -2.77 1.52
CA ALA A 461 -21.55 -3.29 2.73
C ALA A 461 -22.19 -2.81 4.02
N LYS A 462 -23.33 -2.11 3.95
CA LYS A 462 -24.05 -1.63 5.13
C LYS A 462 -24.34 -2.77 6.11
N ARG A 463 -24.16 -2.44 7.39
CA ARG A 463 -24.45 -3.32 8.53
C ARG A 463 -25.15 -2.52 9.61
N ASP A 464 -25.90 -3.22 10.45
CA ASP A 464 -26.51 -2.62 11.63
C ASP A 464 -25.43 -2.16 12.62
N LEU A 465 -25.65 -1.01 13.27
CA LEU A 465 -24.75 -0.56 14.32
C LEU A 465 -24.87 -1.50 15.53
N SER A 466 -23.77 -2.16 15.87
CA SER A 466 -23.63 -3.01 17.05
C SER A 466 -22.17 -2.98 17.50
N ARG A 467 -21.90 -3.38 18.75
CA ARG A 467 -20.53 -3.47 19.27
C ARG A 467 -19.62 -4.30 18.37
N ASP A 468 -20.10 -5.48 17.96
CA ASP A 468 -19.36 -6.40 17.11
C ASP A 468 -19.06 -5.80 15.73
N ASN A 469 -20.07 -5.21 15.07
CA ASN A 469 -19.88 -4.62 13.75
C ASN A 469 -18.97 -3.38 13.81
N LEU A 470 -19.07 -2.57 14.86
CA LEU A 470 -18.17 -1.44 15.08
C LEU A 470 -16.73 -1.91 15.34
N ALA A 471 -16.54 -2.95 16.14
CA ALA A 471 -15.22 -3.51 16.43
C ALA A 471 -14.57 -4.08 15.17
N HIS A 472 -15.36 -4.78 14.37
CA HIS A 472 -14.93 -5.31 13.08
C HIS A 472 -14.55 -4.19 12.11
N LEU A 473 -15.35 -3.12 12.02
CA LEU A 473 -15.04 -1.96 11.19
C LEU A 473 -13.73 -1.30 11.65
N MET A 474 -13.56 -1.05 12.94
CA MET A 474 -12.35 -0.44 13.49
C MET A 474 -11.11 -1.29 13.24
N ALA A 475 -11.22 -2.61 13.40
CA ALA A 475 -10.14 -3.53 13.05
C ALA A 475 -9.79 -3.45 11.56
N THR A 476 -10.80 -3.36 10.69
CA THR A 476 -10.61 -3.19 9.25
C THR A 476 -9.89 -1.89 8.94
N CYS A 477 -10.36 -0.75 9.45
CA CYS A 477 -9.71 0.56 9.26
C CYS A 477 -8.25 0.53 9.70
N ILE A 478 -7.96 0.01 10.90
CA ILE A 478 -6.60 -0.05 11.45
C ILE A 478 -5.70 -0.93 10.58
N VAL A 479 -6.15 -2.13 10.17
CA VAL A 479 -5.36 -3.04 9.33
C VAL A 479 -5.14 -2.47 7.93
N GLN A 480 -6.15 -1.81 7.35
CA GLN A 480 -6.04 -1.18 6.04
C GLN A 480 -5.04 -0.02 6.06
N ALA A 481 -5.16 0.87 7.04
CA ALA A 481 -4.32 2.06 7.16
C ALA A 481 -2.87 1.77 7.61
N THR A 482 -2.63 0.60 8.22
CA THR A 482 -1.30 0.16 8.64
C THR A 482 -0.78 -0.94 7.71
N PHE A 483 -1.01 -2.20 8.05
CA PHE A 483 -0.41 -3.35 7.37
C PHE A 483 -0.66 -3.37 5.85
N VAL A 484 -1.88 -3.15 5.37
CA VAL A 484 -2.20 -3.23 3.93
C VAL A 484 -1.59 -2.04 3.18
N HIS A 485 -1.70 -0.84 3.74
CA HIS A 485 -1.11 0.37 3.18
C HIS A 485 0.42 0.31 3.13
N ASP A 486 1.07 -0.09 4.22
CA ASP A 486 2.53 -0.25 4.28
C ASP A 486 3.02 -1.36 3.35
N ARG A 487 2.23 -2.43 3.18
CA ARG A 487 2.46 -3.44 2.14
C ARG A 487 2.37 -2.86 0.74
N ALA A 488 1.40 -1.97 0.52
CA ALA A 488 1.25 -1.33 -0.77
C ALA A 488 2.48 -0.47 -1.10
N HIS A 489 3.06 0.19 -0.09
CA HIS A 489 4.34 0.89 -0.16
C HIS A 489 5.56 -0.03 -0.34
N GLU A 490 5.53 -1.28 0.13
CA GLU A 490 6.64 -2.22 -0.05
C GLU A 490 6.99 -2.43 -1.54
N SER A 491 5.98 -2.38 -2.41
CA SER A 491 6.16 -2.42 -3.87
C SER A 491 6.98 -1.25 -4.44
N TRP A 492 7.13 -0.15 -3.69
CA TRP A 492 7.90 1.05 -4.03
C TRP A 492 9.34 0.99 -3.52
N LEU A 493 9.69 0.02 -2.66
CA LEU A 493 11.04 -0.04 -2.11
C LEU A 493 12.05 -0.25 -3.26
N PRO A 494 13.18 0.48 -3.28
CA PRO A 494 14.19 0.40 -4.34
C PRO A 494 14.66 -1.03 -4.64
N ASP A 495 14.80 -1.85 -3.60
CA ASP A 495 15.23 -3.26 -3.68
C ASP A 495 14.23 -4.12 -4.47
N ASN A 496 12.94 -3.82 -4.38
CA ASN A 496 11.87 -4.47 -5.13
C ASN A 496 11.68 -3.79 -6.50
N HIS A 497 11.80 -2.46 -6.54
CA HIS A 497 11.56 -1.63 -7.71
C HIS A 497 12.54 -1.89 -8.86
N SER A 498 13.83 -2.12 -8.57
CA SER A 498 14.78 -2.50 -9.62
C SER A 498 14.28 -3.70 -10.43
N ARG A 499 13.47 -4.58 -9.83
CA ARG A 499 12.95 -5.80 -10.45
C ARG A 499 11.52 -5.66 -11.00
N LEU A 500 10.75 -4.66 -10.54
CA LEU A 500 9.39 -4.39 -10.98
C LEU A 500 9.40 -3.34 -12.11
N LEU A 501 8.96 -3.73 -13.31
CA LEU A 501 8.98 -2.87 -14.49
C LEU A 501 7.73 -1.99 -14.52
N TRP A 502 7.86 -0.72 -14.16
CA TRP A 502 6.73 0.23 -14.11
C TRP A 502 6.21 0.69 -15.46
N GLY A 503 7.08 0.71 -16.47
CA GLY A 503 6.73 1.13 -17.82
C GLY A 503 7.45 0.28 -18.84
N LEU A 504 6.68 -0.20 -19.83
CA LEU A 504 7.24 -0.74 -21.04
C LEU A 504 7.32 0.40 -22.05
N SER A 505 8.46 0.53 -22.73
CA SER A 505 8.60 1.48 -23.84
C SER A 505 7.89 0.92 -25.07
N ASP A 506 7.30 1.80 -25.87
CA ASP A 506 6.88 1.43 -27.22
C ASP A 506 8.09 0.93 -27.98
N ARG A 507 7.87 -0.12 -28.76
CA ARG A 507 8.93 -0.69 -29.58
C ARG A 507 9.42 0.37 -30.56
N ALA A 508 10.73 0.50 -30.70
CA ALA A 508 11.30 1.20 -31.86
C ALA A 508 10.97 0.39 -33.13
N GLY A 509 9.84 0.67 -33.79
CA GLY A 509 9.41 0.04 -35.04
C GLY A 509 9.35 -1.49 -34.98
N ASP A 510 9.85 -2.17 -36.03
CA ASP A 510 9.78 -3.63 -36.26
C ASP A 510 10.66 -4.50 -35.33
N SER A 511 11.10 -3.98 -34.19
CA SER A 511 12.40 -4.35 -33.64
C SER A 511 12.69 -5.81 -33.28
N LYS A 512 11.80 -6.80 -33.21
CA LYS A 512 12.02 -8.20 -32.70
C LYS A 512 12.72 -8.41 -31.34
N ASP A 513 13.47 -7.44 -30.85
CA ASP A 513 14.31 -7.48 -29.67
C ASP A 513 13.49 -7.17 -28.41
N PRO A 514 13.37 -8.10 -27.45
CA PRO A 514 12.69 -7.85 -26.18
C PRO A 514 13.31 -6.69 -25.38
N ARG A 515 14.53 -6.26 -25.71
CA ARG A 515 15.22 -5.12 -25.08
C ARG A 515 14.56 -3.78 -25.40
N ALA A 516 13.88 -3.68 -26.55
CA ALA A 516 13.26 -2.42 -26.99
C ALA A 516 12.07 -1.98 -26.11
N TYR A 517 11.56 -2.88 -25.26
CA TYR A 517 10.46 -2.58 -24.34
C TYR A 517 10.93 -2.03 -22.99
N PHE A 518 12.23 -1.98 -22.70
CA PHE A 518 12.68 -1.49 -21.40
C PHE A 518 12.73 0.04 -21.35
N PRO A 519 12.48 0.63 -20.16
CA PRO A 519 12.83 2.01 -19.94
C PRO A 519 14.36 2.16 -19.99
N THR A 520 14.82 3.34 -20.39
CA THR A 520 16.26 3.66 -20.40
C THR A 520 16.81 3.67 -18.97
N ALA A 521 18.11 3.43 -18.81
CA ALA A 521 18.78 3.49 -17.51
C ALA A 521 18.58 4.86 -16.83
N ALA A 522 18.56 5.93 -17.64
CA ALA A 522 18.19 7.28 -17.21
C ALA A 522 16.81 7.29 -16.53
N ARG A 523 15.79 6.81 -17.24
CA ARG A 523 14.40 6.80 -16.76
C ARG A 523 14.24 5.91 -15.52
N GLN A 524 14.88 4.74 -15.50
CA GLN A 524 14.89 3.85 -14.34
C GLN A 524 15.55 4.46 -13.12
N THR A 525 16.67 5.15 -13.32
CA THR A 525 17.36 5.85 -12.24
C THR A 525 16.51 6.97 -11.68
N SER A 526 15.84 7.76 -12.54
CA SER A 526 14.87 8.76 -12.11
C SER A 526 13.74 8.15 -11.29
N TYR A 527 13.17 7.02 -11.74
CA TYR A 527 12.16 6.30 -10.95
C TYR A 527 12.71 5.87 -9.58
N ARG A 528 13.89 5.23 -9.55
CA ARG A 528 14.52 4.79 -8.29
C ARG A 528 14.74 5.96 -7.33
N LEU A 529 15.27 7.09 -7.81
CA LEU A 529 15.50 8.28 -7.00
C LEU A 529 14.19 8.87 -6.47
N GLY A 530 13.17 8.92 -7.32
CA GLY A 530 11.85 9.39 -6.92
C GLY A 530 11.29 8.56 -5.78
N LEU A 531 11.26 7.25 -5.97
CA LEU A 531 10.76 6.29 -4.99
C LEU A 531 11.60 6.24 -3.71
N MET A 532 12.93 6.35 -3.81
CA MET A 532 13.82 6.46 -2.65
C MET A 532 13.47 7.67 -1.78
N ALA A 533 13.08 8.77 -2.40
CA ALA A 533 12.70 9.99 -1.69
C ALA A 533 11.32 9.86 -1.04
N LEU A 534 10.39 9.10 -1.65
CA LEU A 534 9.10 8.78 -1.03
C LEU A 534 9.23 7.70 0.07
N ASN A 535 10.25 6.85 -0.03
CA ASN A 535 10.60 5.82 0.93
C ASN A 535 11.55 6.35 2.00
N SER A 536 11.09 7.33 2.77
CA SER A 536 11.78 7.70 3.98
C SER A 536 11.47 6.67 5.05
N ARG A 537 12.39 5.73 5.33
CA ARG A 537 12.40 4.93 6.58
C ARG A 537 12.44 5.77 7.87
N TYR A 538 12.46 7.09 7.72
CA TYR A 538 12.64 8.11 8.76
C TYR A 538 11.52 9.17 8.74
N SER A 539 10.41 8.95 8.02
CA SER A 539 9.16 9.68 8.31
C SER A 539 8.65 9.16 9.65
N ASN A 540 9.28 9.62 10.73
CA ASN A 540 8.92 9.31 12.11
C ASN A 540 7.56 9.94 12.44
N LEU A 541 6.49 9.37 11.86
CA LEU A 541 5.20 9.41 12.49
C LEU A 541 5.26 8.45 13.68
N GLU A 542 4.72 8.90 14.80
CA GLU A 542 4.74 8.16 16.05
C GLU A 542 3.91 6.90 15.88
N SER A 543 4.45 5.75 16.30
CA SER A 543 3.74 4.47 16.25
C SER A 543 2.32 4.62 16.81
N PRO A 544 1.27 4.13 16.12
CA PRO A 544 -0.10 4.18 16.61
C PRO A 544 -0.26 3.63 18.04
N LEU A 545 0.57 2.63 18.40
CA LEU A 545 0.61 2.04 19.74
C LEU A 545 0.99 3.06 20.82
N LEU A 546 1.95 3.94 20.54
CA LEU A 546 2.35 5.00 21.46
C LEU A 546 1.22 6.01 21.65
N SER A 547 0.54 6.39 20.57
CA SER A 547 -0.63 7.26 20.66
C SER A 547 -1.76 6.60 21.45
N TYR A 548 -2.06 5.31 21.21
CA TYR A 548 -3.08 4.58 21.97
C TYR A 548 -2.79 4.54 23.47
N ARG A 549 -1.53 4.35 23.88
CA ARG A 549 -1.13 4.43 25.30
C ARG A 549 -1.46 5.79 25.91
N LYS A 550 -1.27 6.88 25.15
CA LYS A 550 -1.55 8.25 25.61
C LYS A 550 -3.05 8.53 25.72
N VAL A 551 -3.86 8.07 24.75
CA VAL A 551 -5.28 8.43 24.67
C VAL A 551 -6.20 7.51 25.47
N PHE A 552 -5.82 6.26 25.72
CA PHE A 552 -6.63 5.27 26.44
C PHE A 552 -6.04 4.93 27.81
N GLN A 553 -6.02 5.88 28.75
CA GLN A 553 -5.31 5.75 30.04
C GLN A 553 -5.96 4.82 31.06
N GLU A 554 -7.18 4.33 30.80
CA GLU A 554 -7.85 3.40 31.70
C GLU A 554 -7.06 2.09 31.84
N GLU A 555 -6.87 1.63 33.07
CA GLU A 555 -6.02 0.46 33.38
C GLU A 555 -6.41 -0.78 32.56
N ARG A 556 -7.72 -1.06 32.45
CA ARG A 556 -8.23 -2.19 31.67
C ARG A 556 -7.85 -2.08 30.18
N LEU A 557 -7.89 -0.89 29.61
CA LEU A 557 -7.50 -0.65 28.22
C LEU A 557 -5.98 -0.70 28.04
N GLN A 558 -5.19 -0.24 29.02
CA GLN A 558 -3.73 -0.40 29.00
C GLN A 558 -3.32 -1.87 29.01
N GLN A 559 -4.01 -2.70 29.81
CA GLN A 559 -3.79 -4.15 29.81
C GLN A 559 -4.17 -4.79 28.46
N ALA A 560 -5.32 -4.42 27.89
CA ALA A 560 -5.75 -4.90 26.57
C ALA A 560 -4.77 -4.48 25.46
N LEU A 561 -4.27 -3.24 25.49
CA LEU A 561 -3.26 -2.73 24.56
C LEU A 561 -1.95 -3.50 24.70
N LYS A 562 -1.53 -3.81 25.92
CA LYS A 562 -0.33 -4.65 26.14
C LYS A 562 -0.47 -6.05 25.54
N LEU A 563 -1.64 -6.68 25.68
CA LEU A 563 -1.92 -7.98 25.06
C LEU A 563 -1.91 -7.90 23.52
N PHE A 564 -2.40 -6.79 22.97
CA PHE A 564 -2.33 -6.52 21.53
C PHE A 564 -0.88 -6.39 21.06
N GLU A 565 -0.05 -5.60 21.74
CA GLU A 565 1.39 -5.46 21.45
C GLU A 565 2.14 -6.79 21.51
N ASP A 566 1.89 -7.59 22.54
CA ASP A 566 2.52 -8.90 22.69
C ASP A 566 2.08 -9.86 21.57
N SER A 567 0.84 -9.74 21.09
CA SER A 567 0.34 -10.50 19.95
C SER A 567 1.05 -10.09 18.66
N LEU A 568 1.18 -8.78 18.39
CA LEU A 568 1.92 -8.27 17.23
C LEU A 568 3.39 -8.72 17.26
N ALA A 569 4.05 -8.65 18.43
CA ALA A 569 5.43 -9.10 18.59
C ALA A 569 5.58 -10.60 18.24
N ARG A 570 4.68 -11.45 18.71
CA ARG A 570 4.67 -12.88 18.34
C ARG A 570 4.48 -13.09 16.84
N ILE A 571 3.55 -12.35 16.21
CA ILE A 571 3.28 -12.44 14.77
C ILE A 571 4.53 -12.06 13.97
N ILE A 572 5.21 -10.96 14.32
CA ILE A 572 6.46 -10.53 13.67
C ILE A 572 7.58 -11.57 13.82
N LEU A 573 7.64 -12.27 14.97
CA LEU A 573 8.64 -13.32 15.19
C LEU A 573 8.42 -14.54 14.28
N VAL A 574 7.17 -14.97 14.07
CA VAL A 574 6.83 -16.12 13.21
C VAL A 574 6.69 -15.75 11.73
N THR A 575 6.72 -14.44 11.43
CA THR A 575 6.51 -13.89 10.09
C THR A 575 7.69 -12.96 9.73
N PRO A 576 8.91 -13.49 9.48
CA PRO A 576 10.13 -12.69 9.42
C PRO A 576 10.13 -11.59 8.35
N TYR A 577 9.38 -11.79 7.26
CA TYR A 577 9.24 -10.81 6.19
C TYR A 577 8.41 -9.57 6.61
N LEU A 578 7.75 -9.57 7.77
CA LEU A 578 7.16 -8.35 8.34
C LEU A 578 8.23 -7.39 8.85
N LYS A 579 9.41 -7.88 9.24
CA LYS A 579 10.52 -7.02 9.70
C LYS A 579 11.08 -6.12 8.61
N SER A 580 10.86 -6.47 7.34
CA SER A 580 11.25 -5.65 6.20
C SER A 580 10.19 -4.64 5.79
N ILE A 581 8.97 -4.71 6.33
CA ILE A 581 7.99 -3.63 6.21
C ILE A 581 8.41 -2.55 7.20
N GLY A 582 9.33 -1.68 6.79
CA GLY A 582 9.42 -0.37 7.41
C GLY A 582 8.18 0.40 6.98
N SER A 583 7.42 0.96 7.92
CA SER A 583 6.33 1.82 7.50
C SER A 583 6.93 3.09 6.89
N MET A 584 6.34 3.51 5.78
CA MET A 584 6.63 4.83 5.21
C MET A 584 5.70 5.88 5.86
N SER A 585 4.79 5.43 6.75
CA SER A 585 3.62 6.16 7.23
C SER A 585 3.23 5.93 8.70
N HIS A 586 3.46 4.76 9.33
CA HIS A 586 2.90 4.41 10.66
C HIS A 586 3.76 3.57 11.63
#